data_AF-A0A150WCG6-F1
#
_entry.id   AF-A0A150WCG6-F1
#
_cell.length_a   1.000
_cell.length_b   1.000
_cell.length_c   1.000
_cell.angle_alpha   90.00
_cell.angle_beta   90.00
_cell.angle_gamma   90.00
#
_symmetry.space_group_name_H-M   'P 1'
#
loop_
_entity.id
_entity.type
_entity.pdbx_description
1 polymer ?
#
loop_
_entity_poly.entity_id
_entity_poly.type
_entity_poly.pdbx_seq_one_letter_code
_entity_poly.pdbx_strand_id
1 'polypeptide(L)'
;MFFSLAALCKDDALKLFSPKTNKYEIIKIVTKDGFKISSNCLKSGKLDCLAWKAAKGSLKTPQVGPLIGNPAAKYCSVFDANNRILKDEKAREYDYCVFPDGSMIDAWTLYNGHHK
;
A
#
# COMPACT_ATOMS: atom_id res chain seq x y z
N MET A 1 26.50 18.01 20.60
CA MET A 1 26.08 17.50 19.27
C MET A 1 24.65 16.98 19.42
N PHE A 2 23.65 17.77 19.04
CA PHE A 2 22.26 17.31 19.03
C PHE A 2 21.89 16.94 17.60
N PHE A 3 22.02 15.66 17.24
CA PHE A 3 21.35 15.14 16.06
C PHE A 3 19.87 15.04 16.39
N SER A 4 19.13 16.12 16.14
CA SER A 4 17.68 16.05 16.07
C SER A 4 17.34 15.25 14.81
N LEU A 5 17.16 13.93 14.95
CA LEU A 5 16.46 13.11 13.97
C LEU A 5 14.99 13.56 14.00
N ALA A 6 14.70 14.68 13.35
CA ALA A 6 13.41 14.82 12.69
C ALA A 6 13.40 13.71 11.63
N ALA A 7 12.97 12.51 12.03
CA ALA A 7 12.58 11.47 11.12
C ALA A 7 11.60 12.14 10.17
N LEU A 8 12.03 12.35 8.92
CA LEU A 8 11.19 12.95 7.92
C LEU A 8 9.95 12.06 7.84
N CYS A 9 8.82 12.54 8.38
CA CYS A 9 7.51 12.21 7.84
C CYS A 9 7.48 12.82 6.43
N LYS A 10 8.29 12.27 5.52
CA LYS A 10 8.14 12.48 4.10
C LYS A 10 6.89 11.69 3.76
N ASP A 11 5.80 12.40 3.59
CA ASP A 11 4.69 11.85 2.82
C ASP A 11 5.27 11.52 1.44
N ASP A 12 5.51 10.23 1.18
CA ASP A 12 6.09 9.80 -0.08
C ASP A 12 5.03 10.04 -1.17
N ALA A 13 5.35 10.90 -2.13
CA ALA A 13 4.49 11.12 -3.28
C ALA A 13 4.87 10.12 -4.38
N LEU A 14 3.93 9.22 -4.69
CA LEU A 14 4.08 8.25 -5.76
C LEU A 14 3.10 8.53 -6.90
N LYS A 15 3.40 8.02 -8.08
CA LYS A 15 2.63 8.21 -9.30
C LYS A 15 2.00 6.89 -9.70
N LEU A 16 0.67 6.84 -9.78
CA LEU A 16 -0.09 5.71 -10.32
C LEU A 16 -0.54 6.04 -11.74
N PHE A 17 -0.26 5.16 -12.70
CA PHE A 17 -0.80 5.31 -14.04
C PHE A 17 -2.29 4.93 -14.09
N SER A 18 -3.12 5.83 -14.61
CA SER A 18 -4.57 5.66 -14.77
C SER A 18 -4.90 5.40 -16.25
N PRO A 19 -5.28 4.16 -16.63
CA PRO A 19 -5.61 3.83 -18.02
C PRO A 19 -6.82 4.60 -18.55
N LYS A 20 -7.73 5.01 -17.66
CA LYS A 20 -8.94 5.77 -18.01
C LYS A 20 -8.62 7.16 -18.54
N THR A 21 -7.62 7.82 -17.93
CA THR A 21 -7.24 9.19 -18.28
C THR A 21 -5.94 9.27 -19.08
N ASN A 22 -5.26 8.13 -19.25
CA ASN A 22 -3.92 8.02 -19.84
C ASN A 22 -2.89 8.95 -19.17
N LYS A 23 -3.02 9.14 -17.86
CA LYS A 23 -2.20 10.07 -17.07
C LYS A 23 -1.73 9.41 -15.76
N TYR A 24 -0.67 9.98 -15.20
CA TYR A 24 -0.23 9.64 -13.85
C TYR A 24 -0.97 10.50 -12.82
N GLU A 25 -1.51 9.84 -11.80
CA GLU A 25 -2.15 10.47 -10.64
C GLU A 25 -1.18 10.41 -9.46
N ILE A 26 -1.06 11.52 -8.73
CA ILE A 26 -0.19 11.60 -7.55
C ILE A 26 -0.94 11.00 -6.35
N ILE A 27 -0.38 9.95 -5.80
CA ILE A 27 -0.83 9.28 -4.59
C ILE A 27 0.10 9.69 -3.46
N LYS A 28 -0.46 10.34 -2.43
CA LYS A 28 0.27 10.64 -1.21
C LYS A 28 0.26 9.41 -0.31
N ILE A 29 1.44 8.98 0.13
CA ILE A 29 1.62 7.83 1.01
C ILE A 29 2.01 8.34 2.40
N VAL A 30 1.34 7.80 3.41
CA VAL A 30 1.61 8.02 4.82
C VAL A 30 2.11 6.73 5.45
N THR A 31 2.98 6.82 6.44
CA THR A 31 3.41 5.65 7.22
C THR A 31 2.69 5.63 8.56
N LYS A 32 1.97 4.54 8.85
CA LYS A 32 1.26 4.33 10.12
C LYS A 32 1.52 2.92 10.65
N ASP A 33 2.04 2.84 11.86
CA ASP A 33 2.34 1.57 12.55
C ASP A 33 3.21 0.62 11.69
N GLY A 34 4.13 1.18 10.92
CA GLY A 34 4.98 0.46 9.98
C GLY A 34 4.36 0.18 8.61
N PHE A 35 3.06 0.43 8.43
CA PHE A 35 2.36 0.29 7.15
C PHE A 35 2.40 1.57 6.31
N LYS A 36 2.83 1.44 5.06
CA LYS A 36 2.76 2.51 4.07
C LYS A 36 1.41 2.47 3.35
N ILE A 37 0.57 3.46 3.58
CA ILE A 37 -0.84 3.49 3.17
C ILE A 37 -1.12 4.81 2.45
N SER A 38 -2.03 4.83 1.48
CA SER A 38 -2.44 6.07 0.83
C SER A 38 -3.20 7.00 1.79
N SER A 39 -2.98 8.31 1.64
CA SER A 39 -3.53 9.33 2.53
C SER A 39 -5.07 9.40 2.51
N ASN A 40 -5.72 8.93 1.45
CA ASN A 40 -7.19 8.85 1.38
C ASN A 40 -7.77 7.81 2.37
N CYS A 41 -6.94 6.99 3.00
CA CYS A 41 -7.32 6.17 4.16
C CYS A 41 -7.52 7.00 5.44
N LEU A 42 -6.79 8.12 5.56
CA LEU A 42 -6.93 9.07 6.66
C LEU A 42 -8.06 10.07 6.32
N LYS A 43 -9.30 9.74 6.72
CA LYS A 43 -10.43 10.67 6.60
C LYS A 43 -10.78 11.20 7.98
N SER A 44 -10.72 12.53 8.14
CA SER A 44 -11.06 13.21 9.39
C SER A 44 -10.33 12.68 10.63
N GLY A 45 -9.03 12.36 10.48
CA GLY A 45 -8.18 11.86 11.57
C GLY A 45 -8.41 10.40 11.97
N LYS A 46 -9.30 9.67 11.28
CA LYS A 46 -9.55 8.25 11.51
C LYS A 46 -9.05 7.40 10.35
N LEU A 47 -8.49 6.24 10.68
CA LEU A 47 -8.14 5.19 9.73
C LEU A 47 -9.34 4.25 9.60
N ASP A 48 -10.27 4.60 8.71
CA ASP A 48 -11.43 3.77 8.40
C ASP A 48 -11.50 3.54 6.89
N CYS A 49 -10.62 2.65 6.42
CA CYS A 49 -10.53 2.25 5.03
C CYS A 49 -10.23 0.75 4.93
N LEU A 50 -10.46 0.16 3.76
CA LEU A 50 -10.22 -1.26 3.52
C LEU A 50 -8.73 -1.62 3.65
N ALA A 51 -7.81 -0.76 3.22
CA ALA A 51 -6.37 -0.98 3.39
C ALA A 51 -5.96 -1.11 4.86
N TRP A 52 -6.49 -0.26 5.74
CA TRP A 52 -6.21 -0.33 7.17
C TRP A 52 -6.87 -1.53 7.83
N LYS A 53 -8.11 -1.84 7.47
CA LYS A 53 -8.81 -3.05 7.93
C LYS A 53 -8.05 -4.31 7.53
N ALA A 54 -7.49 -4.36 6.32
CA ALA A 54 -6.64 -5.45 5.87
C ALA A 54 -5.36 -5.54 6.72
N ALA A 55 -4.66 -4.43 6.95
CA ALA A 55 -3.43 -4.39 7.75
C ALA A 55 -3.61 -4.83 9.21
N LYS A 56 -4.78 -4.55 9.81
CA LYS A 56 -5.11 -4.89 11.19
C LYS A 56 -5.82 -6.24 11.32
N GLY A 57 -6.22 -6.84 10.21
CA GLY A 57 -6.95 -8.10 10.20
C GLY A 57 -6.09 -9.27 10.65
N SER A 58 -6.74 -10.36 11.04
CA SER A 58 -6.08 -11.66 11.18
C SER A 58 -5.84 -12.27 9.80
N LEU A 59 -4.84 -13.15 9.74
CA LEU A 59 -4.59 -14.07 8.63
C LEU A 59 -5.89 -14.62 8.04
N LYS A 60 -6.34 -14.05 6.92
CA LYS A 60 -7.10 -14.86 5.99
C LYS A 60 -6.04 -15.66 5.26
N THR A 61 -6.05 -16.97 5.45
CA THR A 61 -5.27 -17.91 4.65
C THR A 61 -6.17 -18.41 3.52
N PRO A 62 -6.29 -17.71 2.38
CA PRO A 62 -6.70 -18.42 1.18
C PRO A 62 -5.64 -19.47 0.89
N GLN A 63 -6.07 -20.67 0.55
CA GLN A 63 -5.20 -21.64 -0.10
C GLN A 63 -4.84 -21.07 -1.47
N VAL A 64 -3.81 -20.23 -1.49
CA VAL A 64 -3.23 -19.77 -2.73
C VAL A 64 -2.37 -20.94 -3.21
N GLY A 65 -2.87 -21.69 -4.19
CA GLY A 65 -2.08 -22.73 -4.87
C GLY A 65 -0.73 -22.15 -5.35
N PRO A 66 0.26 -23.02 -5.67
CA PRO A 66 1.66 -22.67 -5.85
C PRO A 66 1.84 -21.29 -6.50
N LEU A 67 2.51 -20.39 -5.77
CA LEU A 67 2.69 -19.00 -6.16
C LEU A 67 3.71 -18.93 -7.30
N ILE A 68 3.25 -19.02 -8.55
CA ILE A 68 4.04 -18.57 -9.70
C ILE A 68 3.94 -17.03 -9.72
N GLY A 69 5.06 -16.33 -9.50
CA GLY A 69 5.14 -14.86 -9.52
C GLY A 69 5.46 -14.22 -8.15
N ASN A 70 5.33 -12.89 -8.06
CA ASN A 70 5.57 -12.14 -6.81
C ASN A 70 4.48 -12.48 -5.76
N PRO A 71 4.85 -13.07 -4.61
CA PRO A 71 3.89 -13.50 -3.59
C PRO A 71 3.09 -12.33 -2.99
N ALA A 72 3.72 -11.18 -2.76
CA ALA A 72 3.06 -10.00 -2.21
C ALA A 72 2.01 -9.42 -3.17
N ALA A 73 2.34 -9.35 -4.46
CA ALA A 73 1.40 -8.92 -5.49
C ALA A 73 0.16 -9.83 -5.55
N LYS A 74 0.36 -11.15 -5.47
CA LYS A 74 -0.74 -12.12 -5.47
C LYS A 74 -1.57 -12.05 -4.19
N TYR A 75 -0.95 -11.66 -3.06
CA TYR A 75 -1.65 -11.53 -1.79
C TYR A 75 -2.69 -10.41 -1.77
N CYS A 76 -2.61 -9.42 -2.65
CA CYS A 76 -3.63 -8.38 -2.77
C CYS A 76 -5.04 -8.96 -3.05
N SER A 77 -5.15 -10.04 -3.84
CA SER A 77 -6.44 -10.61 -4.23
C SER A 77 -7.19 -11.29 -3.08
N VAL A 78 -6.50 -11.61 -1.98
CA VAL A 78 -7.11 -12.12 -0.73
C VAL A 78 -8.11 -11.12 -0.13
N PHE A 79 -7.95 -9.83 -0.46
CA PHE A 79 -8.77 -8.74 0.05
C PHE A 79 -9.56 -8.03 -1.05
N ASP A 80 -9.82 -8.71 -2.17
CA ASP A 80 -10.48 -8.15 -3.36
C ASP A 80 -9.77 -6.89 -3.89
N ALA A 81 -8.46 -6.76 -3.63
CA ALA A 81 -7.62 -5.66 -4.07
C ALA A 81 -6.78 -6.07 -5.27
N ASN A 82 -6.46 -5.09 -6.12
CA ASN A 82 -5.62 -5.29 -7.30
C ASN A 82 -4.18 -4.81 -7.03
N ASN A 83 -3.17 -5.60 -7.40
CA ASN A 83 -1.79 -5.13 -7.37
C ASN A 83 -1.54 -4.10 -8.48
N ARG A 84 -0.94 -2.96 -8.14
CA ARG A 84 -0.56 -1.90 -9.08
C ARG A 84 0.84 -1.39 -8.78
N ILE A 85 1.56 -1.03 -9.84
CA ILE A 85 2.87 -0.40 -9.74
C ILE A 85 2.70 1.11 -9.58
N LEU A 86 3.24 1.62 -8.48
CA LEU A 86 3.42 3.04 -8.22
C LEU A 86 4.89 3.40 -8.47
N LYS A 87 5.12 4.58 -9.05
CA LYS A 87 6.47 5.07 -9.37
C LYS A 87 6.80 6.32 -8.59
N ASP A 88 8.02 6.43 -8.10
CA ASP A 88 8.49 7.71 -7.57
C ASP A 88 9.02 8.65 -8.67
N GLU A 89 9.56 9.80 -8.28
CA GLU A 89 10.15 10.76 -9.23
C GLU A 89 11.38 10.23 -9.98
N LYS A 90 12.06 9.22 -9.42
CA LYS A 90 13.23 8.55 -10.01
C LYS A 90 12.84 7.30 -10.80
N ALA A 91 11.55 7.09 -11.07
CA ALA A 91 10.99 5.92 -11.75
C ALA A 91 11.26 4.57 -11.06
N ARG A 92 11.58 4.56 -9.76
CA ARG A 92 11.61 3.34 -8.94
C ARG A 92 10.19 2.82 -8.77
N GLU A 93 10.04 1.50 -8.84
CA GLU A 93 8.74 0.83 -8.83
C GLU A 93 8.42 0.22 -7.47
N TYR A 94 7.16 0.36 -7.05
CA TYR A 94 6.64 -0.14 -5.78
C TYR A 94 5.28 -0.82 -6.00
N ASP A 95 5.12 -2.04 -5.48
CA ASP A 95 3.86 -2.78 -5.52
C ASP A 95 2.91 -2.27 -4.44
N TYR A 96 1.70 -1.87 -4.84
CA TYR A 96 0.62 -1.50 -3.92
C TYR A 96 -0.64 -2.29 -4.22
N CYS A 97 -1.30 -2.79 -3.17
CA CYS A 97 -2.66 -3.31 -3.26
C CYS A 97 -3.64 -2.13 -3.28
N VAL A 98 -4.42 -2.00 -4.36
CA VAL A 98 -5.46 -0.98 -4.52
C VAL A 98 -6.83 -1.61 -4.23
N PHE A 99 -7.46 -1.15 -3.15
CA PHE A 99 -8.73 -1.69 -2.66
C PHE A 99 -9.94 -1.08 -3.39
N PRO A 100 -11.12 -1.72 -3.32
CA PRO A 100 -12.35 -1.20 -3.93
C PRO A 100 -12.77 0.20 -3.46
N ASP A 101 -12.43 0.58 -2.23
CA ASP A 101 -12.69 1.93 -1.68
C ASP A 101 -11.66 2.98 -2.12
N GLY A 102 -10.71 2.58 -2.98
CA GLY A 102 -9.62 3.41 -3.48
C GLY A 102 -8.46 3.58 -2.50
N SER A 103 -8.54 3.05 -1.28
CA SER A 103 -7.39 3.03 -0.38
C SER A 103 -6.32 2.07 -0.89
N MET A 104 -5.06 2.32 -0.52
CA MET A 104 -3.90 1.56 -0.99
C MET A 104 -2.96 1.24 0.16
N ILE A 105 -2.26 0.11 0.08
CA ILE A 105 -1.19 -0.27 1.00
C ILE A 105 -0.04 -0.92 0.25
N ASP A 106 1.18 -0.72 0.71
CA ASP A 106 2.36 -1.41 0.19
C ASP A 106 2.18 -2.94 0.31
N ALA A 107 2.32 -3.64 -0.82
CA ALA A 107 1.96 -5.04 -0.93
C ALA A 107 2.85 -5.94 -0.05
N TRP A 108 4.15 -5.63 0.01
CA TRP A 108 5.11 -6.38 0.82
C TRP A 108 4.88 -6.19 2.30
N THR A 109 4.54 -4.96 2.72
CA THR A 109 4.25 -4.66 4.12
C THR A 109 2.97 -5.36 4.58
N LEU A 110 1.93 -5.41 3.73
CA LEU A 110 0.72 -6.20 4.02
C LEU A 110 1.03 -7.70 4.09
N TYR A 111 1.72 -8.25 3.08
CA TYR A 111 2.09 -9.67 3.04
C TYR A 111 2.91 -10.08 4.26
N ASN A 112 4.01 -9.38 4.53
CA ASN A 112 4.89 -9.67 5.65
C ASN A 112 4.24 -9.38 7.01
N GLY A 113 3.29 -8.45 7.10
CA GLY A 113 2.52 -8.21 8.32
C GLY A 113 1.68 -9.42 8.74
N HIS A 114 1.34 -10.26 7.77
CA HIS A 114 0.47 -11.41 7.92
C HIS A 114 1.24 -12.74 8.03
N HIS A 115 2.43 -12.85 7.44
CA HIS A 115 3.22 -14.10 7.40
C HIS A 115 4.44 -14.10 8.34
N LYS A 116 4.31 -13.56 9.55
CA LYS A 116 5.37 -13.62 10.58
C LYS A 116 5.29 -14.86 11.45
#